data_AF-A0A8S3AE81-F1
#
_entry.id   AF-A0A8S3AE81-F1
#
_cell.length_a   1.000
_cell.length_b   1.000
_cell.length_c   1.000
_cell.angle_alpha   90.00
_cell.angle_beta   90.00
_cell.angle_gamma   90.00
#
_symmetry.space_group_name_H-M   'P 1'
#
loop_
_entity.id
_entity.type
_entity.pdbx_description
1 polymer ?
#
loop_
_entity_poly.entity_id
_entity_poly.type
_entity_poly.pdbx_seq_one_letter_code
_entity_poly.pdbx_strand_id
1 'polypeptide(L)'
;NGISNDDAYLWLTGVVPPIYLSNGERPSLNPTRQALEQILTNLNKSTQPTLTYASGLAAVSSVCLTLLKKHDHAIIVDDAY
;
A
#
# COMPACT_ATOMS: atom_id res chain seq x y z
N ASN A 1 12.76 -16.22 -4.51
CA ASN A 1 12.17 -15.62 -5.73
C ASN A 1 11.73 -14.20 -5.43
N GLY A 2 12.69 -13.36 -5.05
CA GLY A 2 12.47 -11.93 -4.83
C GLY A 2 12.63 -11.21 -6.15
N ILE A 3 11.78 -10.22 -6.39
CA ILE A 3 11.91 -9.28 -7.51
C ILE A 3 13.33 -8.70 -7.43
N SER A 4 14.10 -8.80 -8.53
CA SER A 4 15.46 -8.27 -8.59
C SER A 4 15.38 -6.76 -8.40
N ASN A 5 16.36 -6.17 -7.71
CA ASN A 5 16.49 -4.71 -7.65
C ASN A 5 16.49 -4.05 -9.04
N ASP A 6 16.87 -4.79 -10.10
CA ASP A 6 16.85 -4.34 -11.49
C ASP A 6 15.43 -4.03 -12.01
N ASP A 7 14.41 -4.77 -11.55
CA ASP A 7 13.03 -4.54 -11.97
C ASP A 7 12.46 -3.24 -11.40
N ALA A 8 12.98 -2.76 -10.26
CA ALA A 8 12.59 -1.48 -9.67
C ALA A 8 13.13 -0.27 -10.46
N TYR A 9 14.23 -0.44 -11.21
CA TYR A 9 14.80 0.64 -12.02
C TYR A 9 14.07 0.87 -13.34
N LEU A 10 13.34 -0.11 -13.87
CA LEU A 10 12.48 0.08 -15.07
C LEU A 10 11.37 1.13 -14.86
N TRP A 11 10.99 1.41 -13.62
CA TRP A 11 9.92 2.37 -13.29
C TRP A 11 10.42 3.82 -13.28
N LEU A 12 11.74 4.04 -13.25
CA LEU A 12 12.38 5.35 -13.33
C LEU A 12 12.75 5.73 -14.78
N THR A 13 12.61 4.83 -15.76
CA THR A 13 13.00 5.05 -17.16
C THR A 13 11.87 5.62 -18.04
N GLY A 14 10.69 5.90 -17.50
CA GLY A 14 9.58 6.52 -18.22
C GLY A 14 8.74 5.57 -19.10
N VAL A 15 8.97 4.26 -19.02
CA VAL A 15 8.12 3.25 -19.68
C VAL A 15 6.99 2.85 -18.73
N VAL A 16 5.76 2.83 -19.24
CA VAL A 16 4.59 2.40 -18.45
C VAL A 16 4.76 0.92 -18.10
N PRO A 17 4.69 0.56 -16.81
CA PRO A 17 4.88 -0.80 -16.36
C PRO A 17 3.74 -1.75 -16.77
N PRO A 18 4.03 -3.05 -16.95
CA PRO A 18 2.99 -4.03 -17.24
C PRO A 18 2.07 -4.27 -16.02
N ILE A 19 0.80 -4.56 -16.28
CA ILE A 19 -0.20 -4.87 -15.26
C ILE A 19 -0.14 -6.37 -14.93
N TYR A 20 0.21 -6.71 -13.70
CA TYR A 20 0.27 -8.07 -13.20
C TYR A 20 -1.07 -8.48 -12.57
N LEU A 21 -1.87 -9.23 -13.33
CA LEU A 21 -3.19 -9.73 -12.92
C LEU A 21 -3.18 -11.16 -12.36
N SER A 22 -2.03 -11.83 -12.32
CA SER A 22 -1.99 -13.22 -11.88
C SER A 22 -2.38 -13.35 -10.42
N ASN A 23 -3.38 -14.20 -10.14
CA ASN A 23 -3.63 -14.72 -8.80
C ASN A 23 -2.55 -15.75 -8.47
N GLY A 24 -1.30 -15.30 -8.29
CA GLY A 24 -0.24 -16.15 -7.76
C GLY A 24 -0.60 -16.70 -6.37
N GLU A 25 0.17 -17.67 -5.88
CA GLU A 25 -0.05 -18.32 -4.58
C GLU A 25 -0.02 -17.36 -3.37
N ARG A 26 0.39 -16.10 -3.57
CA ARG A 26 0.47 -15.05 -2.53
C ARG A 26 -0.21 -13.76 -3.00
N PRO A 27 -1.52 -13.57 -2.74
CA PRO A 27 -2.23 -12.32 -3.02
C PRO A 27 -1.61 -11.08 -2.32
N SER A 28 -0.81 -11.31 -1.28
CA SER A 28 -0.06 -10.28 -0.56
C SER A 28 1.17 -9.74 -1.33
N LEU A 29 1.59 -10.38 -2.42
CA LEU A 29 2.78 -9.99 -3.20
C LEU A 29 2.41 -9.76 -4.67
N ASN A 30 1.72 -8.65 -4.94
CA ASN A 30 1.40 -8.22 -6.31
C ASN A 30 2.37 -7.09 -6.74
N PRO A 31 3.19 -7.28 -7.80
CA PRO A 31 4.17 -6.27 -8.23
C PRO A 31 3.55 -4.94 -8.64
N THR A 32 2.38 -4.95 -9.29
CA THR A 32 1.67 -3.72 -9.67
C THR A 32 1.21 -2.95 -8.44
N ARG A 33 0.70 -3.62 -7.41
CA ARG A 33 0.34 -2.97 -6.13
C ARG A 33 1.59 -2.39 -5.43
N GLN A 34 2.67 -3.15 -5.38
CA GLN A 34 3.92 -2.71 -4.72
C GLN A 34 4.52 -1.47 -5.38
N ALA A 35 4.46 -1.38 -6.71
CA ALA A 35 4.93 -0.20 -7.41
C ALA A 35 4.12 1.06 -7.04
N LEU A 36 2.79 0.95 -6.94
CA LEU A 36 1.94 2.05 -6.48
C LEU A 36 2.30 2.46 -5.05
N GLU A 37 2.46 1.50 -4.15
CA GLU A 37 2.84 1.73 -2.74
C GLU A 37 4.19 2.44 -2.62
N GLN A 38 5.17 2.08 -3.43
CA GLN A 38 6.49 2.74 -3.47
C GLN A 38 6.39 4.19 -3.96
N ILE A 39 5.64 4.43 -5.03
CA ILE A 39 5.44 5.80 -5.56
C ILE A 39 4.74 6.68 -4.51
N LEU A 40 3.68 6.19 -3.88
CA LEU A 40 2.97 6.92 -2.82
C LEU A 40 3.86 7.19 -1.61
N THR A 41 4.69 6.23 -1.22
CA THR A 41 5.67 6.40 -0.13
C THR A 41 6.63 7.55 -0.43
N ASN A 42 7.19 7.57 -1.65
CA ASN A 42 8.09 8.63 -2.09
C ASN A 42 7.38 9.98 -2.19
N LEU A 43 6.16 10.02 -2.75
CA LEU A 43 5.36 11.24 -2.87
C LEU A 43 5.05 11.86 -1.51
N ASN A 44 4.68 11.03 -0.54
CA ASN A 44 4.37 11.46 0.83
C ASN A 44 5.63 11.73 1.67
N LYS A 45 6.84 11.54 1.10
CA LYS A 45 8.11 11.64 1.81
C LYS A 45 8.13 10.82 3.11
N SER A 46 7.46 9.67 3.09
CA SER A 46 7.32 8.79 4.25
C SER A 46 8.58 7.94 4.42
N THR A 47 9.00 7.75 5.67
CA THR A 47 10.06 6.80 6.04
C THR A 47 9.54 5.37 6.18
N GLN A 48 8.22 5.18 6.21
CA GLN A 48 7.55 3.90 6.32
C GLN A 48 6.82 3.52 5.03
N PRO A 49 6.73 2.22 4.69
CA PRO A 49 6.03 1.76 3.50
C PRO A 49 4.54 2.10 3.57
N THR A 50 4.01 2.60 2.46
CA THR A 50 2.57 2.81 2.26
C THR A 50 1.89 1.48 1.92
N LEU A 51 0.62 1.32 2.32
CA LEU A 51 -0.19 0.17 2.01
C LEU A 51 -1.41 0.58 1.17
N THR A 52 -1.75 -0.21 0.16
CA THR A 52 -2.95 -0.02 -0.66
C THR A 52 -4.05 -0.99 -0.24
N TYR A 53 -5.26 -0.46 -0.04
CA TYR A 53 -6.45 -1.22 0.34
C TYR A 53 -7.51 -1.17 -0.75
N ALA A 54 -8.52 -2.04 -0.65
CA ALA A 54 -9.61 -2.13 -1.63
C ALA A 54 -10.50 -0.87 -1.66
N SER A 55 -10.55 -0.08 -0.59
CA SER A 55 -11.30 1.17 -0.49
C SER A 55 -10.77 2.05 0.66
N GLY A 56 -11.21 3.31 0.71
CA GLY A 56 -10.91 4.20 1.84
C GLY A 56 -11.42 3.67 3.18
N LEU A 57 -12.65 3.15 3.22
CA LEU A 57 -13.21 2.53 4.43
C LEU A 57 -12.43 1.28 4.84
N ALA A 58 -11.92 0.49 3.88
CA ALA A 58 -11.08 -0.67 4.19
C ALA A 58 -9.73 -0.25 4.81
N ALA A 59 -9.15 0.88 4.37
CA ALA A 59 -7.95 1.43 4.98
C ALA A 59 -8.21 1.87 6.43
N VAL A 60 -9.26 2.67 6.67
CA VAL A 60 -9.62 3.16 8.01
C VAL A 60 -9.96 2.00 8.96
N SER A 61 -10.80 1.07 8.53
CA SER A 61 -11.16 -0.08 9.35
C SER A 61 -9.97 -0.99 9.66
N SER A 62 -9.05 -1.18 8.71
CA SER A 62 -7.81 -1.93 8.96
C SER A 62 -6.98 -1.28 10.06
N VAL A 63 -6.85 0.05 10.07
CA VAL A 63 -6.15 0.79 11.14
C VAL A 63 -6.82 0.55 12.49
N CYS A 64 -8.14 0.70 12.58
CA CYS A 64 -8.87 0.50 13.83
C CYS A 64 -8.77 -0.95 14.34
N LEU A 65 -8.94 -1.94 13.46
CA LEU A 65 -8.97 -3.35 13.85
C LEU A 65 -7.60 -3.92 14.19
N THR A 66 -6.54 -3.38 13.59
CA THR A 66 -5.17 -3.90 13.80
C THR A 66 -4.42 -3.19 14.92
N LEU A 67 -4.72 -1.91 15.17
CA LEU A 67 -3.97 -1.11 16.14
C LEU A 67 -4.71 -0.88 17.46
N LEU A 68 -6.04 -0.87 17.47
CA LEU A 68 -6.81 -0.63 18.69
C LEU A 68 -7.18 -1.96 19.36
N LYS A 69 -7.15 -1.96 20.69
CA LYS A 69 -7.68 -3.06 21.52
C LYS A 69 -8.81 -2.57 22.41
N LYS A 70 -9.46 -3.53 23.08
CA LYS A 70 -10.50 -3.22 24.08
C LYS A 70 -9.93 -2.24 25.11
N HIS A 71 -10.70 -1.18 25.38
CA HIS A 71 -10.36 -0.07 26.27
C HIS A 71 -9.44 1.03 25.71
N ASP A 72 -9.02 0.95 24.45
CA ASP A 72 -8.41 2.11 23.79
C ASP A 72 -9.47 3.12 23.32
N HIS A 73 -9.11 4.40 23.30
CA HIS A 73 -9.96 5.48 22.81
C HIS A 73 -9.35 6.08 21.53
N ALA A 74 -10.19 6.30 20.51
CA ALA A 74 -9.82 7.04 19.32
C ALA A 74 -10.37 8.47 19.40
N ILE A 75 -9.56 9.46 19.02
CA ILE A 75 -10.00 10.85 18.86
C ILE A 75 -10.24 11.08 17.38
N ILE A 76 -11.43 11.57 17.04
CA ILE A 76 -11.88 11.80 15.67
C ILE A 76 -12.26 13.27 15.54
N VAL A 77 -11.99 13.86 14.37
CA VAL A 77 -12.40 15.23 14.06
C VAL A 77 -13.91 15.28 13.83
N ASP A 78 -14.58 16.34 14.28
CA ASP A 78 -16.04 16.49 14.30
C ASP A 78 -16.69 16.36 12.90
N ASP A 79 -15.97 16.75 11.85
CA ASP A 79 -16.45 16.77 10.46
C ASP A 79 -15.77 15.68 9.60
N ALA A 80 -15.51 14.52 10.19
CA ALA A 80 -14.95 13.38 9.48
C ALA A 80 -15.98 12.80 8.47
N TYR A 81 -15.49 12.46 7.28
CA TYR A 81 -16.26 11.82 6.20
C TYR A 81 -16.81 10.44 6.59
#